data_AF-A0A519WWL7-F1
#
_entry.id   AF-A0A519WWL7-F1
#
_cell.length_a   1.000
_cell.length_b   1.000
_cell.length_c   1.000
_cell.angle_alpha   90.00
_cell.angle_beta   90.00
_cell.angle_gamma   90.00
#
_symmetry.space_group_name_H-M   'P 1'
#
loop_
_entity.id
_entity.type
_entity.pdbx_description
1 polymer ?
#
loop_
_entity_poly.entity_id
_entity_poly.type
_entity_poly.pdbx_seq_one_letter_code
_entity_poly.pdbx_strand_id
1 'polypeptide(L)'
;MWEGISSSSIKIFFDTIMEFLESGHPVYKLTDMKKLILIFTILLSLTSYSALRAQDRTITGTVIDNDTRQPLVGAGVSMLEKSGVYKLKTLTAYDGKYSVTIPKDTKELIFSYVSYNTERIKLGKAK
;
A
#
# COMPACT_ATOMS: atom_id res chain seq x y z
N MET A 1 -13.94 4.79 1.79
CA MET A 1 -12.56 5.11 2.22
C MET A 1 -11.66 5.16 0.98
N TRP A 2 -11.79 6.21 0.18
CA TRP A 2 -11.04 6.44 -1.06
C TRP A 2 -10.58 7.90 -1.15
N GLU A 3 -10.16 8.48 -0.02
CA GLU A 3 -9.52 9.80 0.04
C GLU A 3 -8.01 9.65 0.16
N GLY A 4 -7.41 9.01 -0.85
CA GLY A 4 -5.99 8.64 -0.85
C GLY A 4 -5.12 9.39 -1.86
N ILE A 5 -5.69 10.31 -2.63
CA ILE A 5 -4.93 11.23 -3.49
C ILE A 5 -5.23 12.62 -2.95
N SER A 6 -4.33 13.05 -2.07
CA SER A 6 -4.25 14.37 -1.46
C SER A 6 -4.75 15.45 -2.42
N SER A 7 -5.87 16.08 -2.03
CA SER A 7 -6.39 17.29 -2.66
C SER A 7 -5.32 18.36 -2.79
N SER A 8 -4.26 18.32 -1.97
CA SER A 8 -3.14 19.25 -2.01
C SER A 8 -2.30 19.11 -3.28
N SER A 9 -2.03 17.92 -3.80
CA SER A 9 -1.15 17.77 -4.97
C SER A 9 -1.81 18.23 -6.27
N ILE A 10 -3.10 17.93 -6.45
CA ILE A 10 -3.89 18.40 -7.60
C ILE A 10 -4.13 19.90 -7.49
N LYS A 11 -4.38 20.40 -6.27
CA LYS A 11 -4.58 21.83 -6.03
C LYS A 11 -3.31 22.65 -6.26
N ILE A 12 -2.15 22.19 -5.78
CA ILE A 12 -0.86 22.83 -6.07
C ILE A 12 -0.59 22.87 -7.59
N PHE A 13 -0.86 21.77 -8.30
CA PHE A 13 -0.71 21.72 -9.75
C PHE A 13 -1.63 22.73 -10.46
N PHE A 14 -2.90 22.80 -10.05
CA PHE A 14 -3.87 23.73 -10.60
C PHE A 14 -3.50 25.19 -10.31
N ASP A 15 -3.17 25.51 -9.05
CA ASP A 15 -2.79 26.86 -8.62
C ASP A 15 -1.52 27.34 -9.36
N THR A 16 -0.53 26.46 -9.55
CA THR A 16 0.70 26.79 -10.32
C THR A 16 0.39 27.08 -11.79
N ILE A 17 -0.54 26.34 -12.40
CA ILE A 17 -0.96 26.58 -13.79
C ILE A 17 -1.70 27.92 -13.89
N MET A 18 -2.59 28.22 -12.94
CA MET A 18 -3.35 29.47 -12.95
C MET A 18 -2.44 30.68 -12.74
N GLU A 19 -1.47 30.61 -11.81
CA GLU A 19 -0.47 31.66 -11.59
C GLU A 19 0.40 31.88 -12.84
N PHE A 20 0.76 30.80 -13.55
CA PHE A 20 1.47 30.90 -14.82
C PHE A 20 0.62 31.55 -15.93
N LEU A 21 -0.66 31.20 -16.03
CA LEU A 21 -1.60 31.78 -17.01
C LEU A 21 -1.90 33.26 -16.71
N GLU A 22 -1.98 33.64 -15.42
CA GLU A 22 -2.23 35.02 -14.97
C GLU A 22 -1.00 35.93 -15.13
N SER A 23 0.22 35.38 -15.19
CA SER A 23 1.46 36.16 -15.33
C SER A 23 1.60 36.95 -16.64
N GLY A 24 0.67 36.78 -17.61
CA GLY A 24 0.44 37.75 -18.69
C GLY A 24 1.65 38.07 -19.59
N HIS A 25 2.58 37.15 -19.76
CA HIS A 25 3.80 37.43 -20.53
C HIS A 25 3.55 37.46 -22.05
N PRO A 26 4.08 38.47 -22.78
CA PRO A 26 3.99 38.53 -24.23
C PRO A 26 4.82 37.39 -24.84
N VAL A 27 4.25 36.73 -25.87
CA VAL A 27 4.82 35.67 -26.72
C VAL A 27 6.29 35.36 -26.43
N TYR A 28 6.51 34.30 -25.66
CA TYR A 28 7.82 33.85 -25.17
C TYR A 28 8.85 33.70 -26.31
N LYS A 29 10.05 34.29 -26.18
CA LYS A 29 11.14 34.10 -27.16
C LYS A 29 11.56 32.63 -27.16
N LEU A 30 12.02 32.11 -28.30
CA LEU A 30 12.46 30.70 -28.46
C LEU A 30 13.50 30.23 -27.42
N THR A 31 14.31 31.14 -26.88
CA THR A 31 15.25 30.88 -25.78
C THR A 31 14.56 30.61 -24.44
N ASP A 32 13.39 31.21 -24.22
CA ASP A 32 12.57 31.06 -23.02
C ASP A 32 11.68 29.80 -23.11
N MET A 33 11.30 29.38 -24.31
CA MET A 33 10.62 28.09 -24.53
C MET A 33 11.48 26.90 -24.08
N LYS A 34 12.81 26.96 -24.26
CA LYS A 34 13.72 25.91 -23.76
C LYS A 34 13.76 25.84 -22.24
N LYS A 35 13.69 26.99 -21.56
CA LYS A 35 13.62 27.06 -20.08
C LYS A 35 12.27 26.57 -19.56
N LEU A 36 11.19 26.90 -20.27
CA LEU A 36 9.84 26.42 -19.93
C LEU A 36 9.74 24.89 -20.05
N ILE A 37 10.27 24.32 -21.13
CA ILE A 37 10.31 22.87 -21.34
C ILE A 37 11.18 22.19 -20.27
N LEU A 38 12.31 22.80 -19.87
CA LEU A 38 13.17 22.28 -18.80
C LEU A 38 12.42 22.24 -17.45
N ILE A 39 11.75 23.34 -17.08
CA ILE A 39 10.99 23.44 -15.83
C ILE A 39 9.84 22.43 -15.82
N PHE A 40 9.10 22.31 -16.94
CA PHE A 40 8.01 21.35 -17.08
C PHE A 40 8.49 19.90 -16.96
N THR A 41 9.66 19.57 -17.54
CA THR A 41 10.25 18.22 -17.46
C THR A 41 10.69 17.88 -16.03
N ILE A 42 11.26 18.86 -15.29
CA ILE A 42 11.63 18.69 -13.88
C ILE A 42 10.38 18.48 -13.02
N LEU A 43 9.30 19.25 -13.26
CA LEU A 43 8.05 19.13 -12.52
C LEU A 43 7.37 17.77 -12.75
N LEU A 44 7.40 17.26 -13.98
CA LEU A 44 6.90 15.92 -14.32
C LEU A 44 7.72 14.79 -13.67
N SER A 45 9.03 14.99 -13.47
CA SER A 45 9.89 13.98 -12.83
C SER A 45 9.60 13.78 -11.35
N LEU A 46 9.11 14.83 -10.66
CA LEU A 46 8.83 14.81 -9.22
C LEU A 46 7.56 13.99 -8.87
N THR A 47 6.62 13.83 -9.81
CA THR A 47 5.36 13.11 -9.58
C THR A 47 5.50 11.58 -9.67
N SER A 48 6.60 11.10 -10.25
CA SER A 48 6.84 9.67 -10.51
C SER A 48 7.22 8.86 -9.26
N TYR A 49 7.51 9.51 -8.12
CA TYR A 49 7.88 8.81 -6.87
C TYR A 49 6.72 8.10 -6.16
N SER A 50 5.46 8.41 -6.52
CA SER A 50 4.29 7.84 -5.84
C SER A 50 3.94 6.40 -6.26
N ALA A 51 4.58 5.87 -7.32
CA ALA A 51 4.30 4.54 -7.86
C ALA A 51 5.11 3.40 -7.24
N LEU A 52 5.96 3.67 -6.24
CA LEU A 52 6.59 2.63 -5.41
C LEU A 52 5.59 2.08 -4.37
N ARG A 53 4.37 1.71 -4.79
CA ARG A 53 3.49 0.91 -3.95
C ARG A 53 4.04 -0.51 -4.00
N ALA A 54 4.44 -1.03 -2.83
CA ALA A 54 4.88 -2.41 -2.69
C ALA A 54 3.87 -3.34 -3.40
N GLN A 55 4.37 -4.27 -4.22
CA GLN A 55 3.50 -5.29 -4.81
C GLN A 55 2.86 -6.05 -3.65
N ASP A 56 1.54 -5.93 -3.49
CA ASP A 56 0.83 -6.76 -2.53
C ASP A 56 0.68 -8.18 -3.10
N ARG A 57 0.62 -9.17 -2.20
CA ARG A 57 0.31 -10.56 -2.54
C ARG A 57 -0.81 -11.07 -1.64
N THR A 58 -1.63 -11.97 -2.18
CA THR A 58 -2.69 -12.63 -1.42
C THR A 58 -2.20 -14.00 -0.97
N ILE A 59 -2.30 -14.25 0.34
CA ILE A 59 -2.05 -15.56 0.96
C ILE A 59 -3.39 -16.14 1.38
N THR A 60 -3.62 -17.39 1.04
CA THR A 60 -4.80 -18.16 1.46
C THR A 60 -4.37 -19.40 2.23
N GLY A 61 -5.28 -19.93 3.03
CA GLY A 61 -5.05 -21.15 3.78
C GLY A 61 -6.23 -21.49 4.68
N THR A 62 -6.03 -22.48 5.54
CA THR A 62 -7.02 -22.94 6.52
C THR A 62 -6.33 -23.12 7.86
N VAL A 63 -6.97 -22.63 8.92
CA VAL A 63 -6.51 -22.85 10.30
C VAL A 63 -7.35 -23.98 10.89
N ILE A 64 -6.67 -25.01 11.36
CA ILE A 64 -7.28 -26.19 11.98
C ILE A 64 -6.66 -26.40 13.35
N ASP A 65 -7.46 -26.94 14.26
CA ASP A 65 -6.97 -27.47 15.52
C ASP A 65 -6.21 -28.79 15.26
N ASN A 66 -5.10 -28.98 15.95
CA ASN A 66 -4.23 -30.15 15.70
C ASN A 66 -4.82 -31.44 16.28
N ASP A 67 -5.51 -31.35 17.41
CA ASP A 67 -5.96 -32.52 18.17
C ASP A 67 -7.31 -33.04 17.67
N THR A 68 -8.27 -32.13 17.48
CA THR A 68 -9.63 -32.42 17.02
C THR A 68 -9.77 -32.41 15.50
N ARG A 69 -8.78 -31.86 14.77
CA ARG A 69 -8.82 -31.67 13.32
C ARG A 69 -9.98 -30.81 12.83
N GLN A 70 -10.59 -30.02 13.72
CA GLN A 70 -11.69 -29.13 13.40
C GLN A 70 -11.19 -27.76 12.91
N PRO A 71 -11.92 -27.08 12.01
CA PRO A 71 -11.59 -25.73 11.59
C PRO A 71 -11.74 -24.73 12.76
N LEU A 72 -10.76 -23.84 12.91
CA LEU A 72 -10.83 -22.77 13.90
C LEU A 72 -11.53 -21.55 13.30
N VAL A 73 -12.73 -21.24 13.78
CA VAL A 73 -13.54 -20.10 13.34
C VAL A 73 -13.20 -18.85 14.16
N GLY A 74 -12.93 -17.74 13.49
CA GLY A 74 -12.59 -16.47 14.15
C GLY A 74 -11.15 -16.38 14.67
N ALA A 75 -10.25 -17.27 14.22
CA ALA A 75 -8.82 -17.15 14.47
C ALA A 75 -8.27 -15.89 13.79
N GLY A 76 -7.51 -15.10 14.55
CA GLY A 76 -6.88 -13.88 14.08
C GLY A 76 -5.67 -14.17 13.22
N VAL A 77 -5.63 -13.58 12.02
CA VAL A 77 -4.49 -13.62 11.11
C VAL A 77 -3.88 -12.23 11.07
N SER A 78 -2.68 -12.11 11.62
CA SER A 78 -1.94 -10.86 11.78
C SER A 78 -0.63 -10.88 10.99
N MET A 79 -0.11 -9.69 10.70
CA MET A 79 1.23 -9.52 10.12
C MET A 79 2.08 -8.60 11.00
N LEU A 80 3.40 -8.78 10.93
CA LEU A 80 4.35 -7.84 11.53
C LEU A 80 4.54 -6.64 10.59
N GLU A 81 4.16 -5.45 11.04
CA GLU A 81 4.46 -4.22 10.33
C GLU A 81 5.92 -3.81 10.51
N LYS A 82 6.41 -2.90 9.64
CA LYS A 82 7.77 -2.34 9.72
C LYS A 82 8.04 -1.63 11.05
N SER A 83 7.00 -1.13 11.70
CA SER A 83 7.03 -0.50 13.02
C SER A 83 7.35 -1.48 14.16
N GLY A 84 7.34 -2.79 13.90
CA GLY A 84 7.52 -3.81 14.94
C GLY A 84 6.20 -4.23 15.62
N VAL A 85 5.08 -3.63 15.23
CA VAL A 85 3.77 -3.92 15.83
C VAL A 85 3.01 -4.96 14.99
N TYR A 86 2.33 -5.88 15.67
CA TYR A 86 1.42 -6.82 15.03
C TYR A 86 0.10 -6.15 14.70
N LYS A 87 -0.34 -6.34 13.46
CA LYS A 87 -1.61 -5.81 12.98
C LYS A 87 -2.51 -6.93 12.53
N LEU A 88 -3.70 -6.98 13.12
CA LEU A 88 -4.77 -7.87 12.68
C LEU A 88 -5.18 -7.50 11.25
N LYS A 89 -5.19 -8.50 10.37
CA LYS A 89 -5.51 -8.33 8.95
C LYS A 89 -6.84 -8.95 8.57
N THR A 90 -7.13 -10.13 9.08
CA THR A 90 -8.39 -10.83 8.84
C THR A 90 -8.68 -11.84 9.95
N LEU A 91 -9.89 -12.37 9.95
CA LEU A 91 -10.32 -13.50 10.77
C LEU A 91 -10.63 -14.68 9.87
N THR A 92 -10.44 -15.90 10.37
CA THR A 92 -10.87 -17.11 9.66
C THR A 92 -12.40 -17.23 9.62
N ALA A 93 -12.91 -17.77 8.52
CA ALA A 93 -14.33 -18.02 8.30
C ALA A 93 -14.83 -19.28 9.05
N TYR A 94 -16.11 -19.63 8.88
CA TYR A 94 -16.77 -20.78 9.52
C TYR A 94 -16.15 -22.13 9.15
N ASP A 95 -15.46 -22.22 8.02
CA ASP A 95 -14.73 -23.40 7.56
C ASP A 95 -13.21 -23.30 7.84
N GLY A 96 -12.81 -22.36 8.69
CA GLY A 96 -11.42 -22.12 9.08
C GLY A 96 -10.56 -21.48 7.99
N LYS A 97 -11.13 -21.19 6.81
CA LYS A 97 -10.36 -20.57 5.72
C LYS A 97 -10.07 -19.11 5.97
N TYR A 98 -8.95 -18.64 5.43
CA TYR A 98 -8.60 -17.23 5.37
C TYR A 98 -8.07 -16.85 3.99
N SER A 99 -8.24 -15.57 3.67
CA SER A 99 -7.59 -14.89 2.56
C SER A 99 -7.09 -13.55 3.05
N VAL A 100 -5.79 -13.28 2.92
CA VAL A 100 -5.16 -12.08 3.44
C VAL A 100 -4.24 -11.45 2.40
N THR A 101 -4.46 -10.17 2.12
CA THR A 101 -3.58 -9.37 1.26
C THR A 101 -2.54 -8.67 2.12
N ILE A 102 -1.27 -8.96 1.83
CA ILE A 102 -0.11 -8.45 2.55
C ILE A 102 0.93 -7.90 1.57
N PRO A 103 1.72 -6.90 1.98
CA PRO A 103 2.88 -6.48 1.22
C PRO A 103 3.85 -7.63 0.92
N LYS A 104 4.49 -7.63 -0.25
CA LYS A 104 5.46 -8.67 -0.65
C LYS A 104 6.68 -8.76 0.27
N ASP A 105 6.99 -7.71 1.03
CA ASP A 105 8.08 -7.68 2.01
C ASP A 105 7.68 -8.22 3.39
N THR A 106 6.42 -8.60 3.61
CA THR A 106 5.98 -9.28 4.84
C THR A 106 6.69 -10.64 4.98
N LYS A 107 7.37 -10.81 6.12
CA LYS A 107 8.21 -11.97 6.43
C LYS A 107 7.48 -13.10 7.14
N GLU A 108 6.43 -12.78 7.88
CA GLU A 108 5.70 -13.77 8.69
C GLU A 108 4.22 -13.40 8.84
N LEU A 109 3.40 -14.43 8.96
CA LEU A 109 2.02 -14.36 9.44
C LEU A 109 1.93 -14.94 10.83
N ILE A 110 1.02 -14.38 11.62
CA ILE A 110 0.84 -14.74 13.02
C ILE A 110 -0.62 -15.09 13.23
N PHE A 111 -0.83 -16.26 13.80
CA PHE A 111 -2.14 -16.84 14.04
C PHE A 111 -2.39 -16.85 15.54
N SER A 112 -3.49 -16.25 15.96
CA SER A 112 -3.87 -16.13 17.36
C SER A 112 -5.32 -16.54 17.55
N TYR A 113 -5.60 -17.34 18.58
CA TYR A 113 -6.96 -17.72 18.93
C TYR A 113 -7.09 -17.90 20.45
N VAL A 114 -8.29 -17.71 20.98
CA VAL A 114 -8.53 -17.75 22.44
C VAL A 114 -8.23 -19.14 22.97
N SER A 115 -7.41 -19.20 24.02
CA SER A 115 -6.94 -20.45 24.66
C SER A 115 -5.96 -21.28 23.81
N TYR A 116 -5.38 -20.70 22.76
CA TYR A 116 -4.34 -21.34 21.96
C TYR A 116 -3.01 -20.59 22.07
N ASN A 117 -1.93 -21.32 21.87
CA ASN A 117 -0.63 -20.70 21.65
C ASN A 117 -0.61 -19.96 20.31
N THR A 118 0.12 -18.85 20.28
CA THR A 118 0.28 -18.06 19.05
C THR A 118 1.25 -18.77 18.11
N GLU A 119 0.80 -19.03 16.89
CA GLU A 119 1.61 -19.67 15.85
C GLU A 119 2.18 -18.62 14.89
N ARG A 120 3.47 -18.78 14.52
CA ARG A 120 4.17 -17.85 13.62
C ARG A 120 4.71 -18.59 12.41
N ILE A 121 4.21 -18.25 11.23
CA ILE A 121 4.59 -18.87 9.97
C ILE A 121 5.43 -17.90 9.16
N LYS A 122 6.71 -18.25 8.96
CA LYS A 122 7.60 -17.52 8.06
C LYS A 122 7.15 -17.73 6.61
N LEU A 123 7.02 -16.64 5.88
CA LEU A 123 6.64 -16.68 4.47
C LEU A 123 7.89 -16.76 3.59
N GLY A 124 7.84 -17.65 2.59
CA GLY A 124 8.85 -17.69 1.53
C GLY A 124 8.80 -16.44 0.63
N LYS A 125 9.85 -16.24 -0.16
CA LYS A 125 9.82 -15.26 -1.26
C LYS A 125 8.73 -15.69 -2.24
N ALA A 126 7.90 -14.74 -2.67
CA ALA A 126 6.96 -14.99 -3.75
C ALA A 126 7.75 -15.44 -4.99
N LYS A 127 7.35 -16.57 -5.58
CA LYS A 127 7.93 -17.08 -6.83
C LYS A 127 7.55 -16.17 -8.00
#